data_AF-T5A6S9-F1
#
_entry.id   AF-T5A6S9-F1
#
_cell.length_a   1.000
_cell.length_b   1.000
_cell.length_c   1.000
_cell.angle_alpha   90.00
_cell.angle_beta   90.00
_cell.angle_gamma   90.00
#
_symmetry.space_group_name_H-M   'P 1'
#
loop_
_entity.id
_entity.type
_entity.pdbx_description
1 polymer ?
#
loop_
_entity_poly.entity_id
_entity_poly.type
_entity_poly.pdbx_seq_one_letter_code
_entity_poly.pdbx_strand_id
1 'polypeptide(L)'
;MFRASAPTRTAWTFGAVALFLVVSVLRHGRYLPASGPRPQFHDKIGASEAKDALLDHVYNDTLGFQRILVVSMPSRTDRRDAMVLQSALTHMSIDFIDGLAGEAVPEKAVPKMKDSGHIVGAALGSWRGHMNAIQE
;
A
#
# COMPACT_ATOMS: atom_id res chain seq x y z
N MET A 1 32.62 -48.90 26.94
CA MET A 1 31.80 -49.31 25.76
C MET A 1 30.50 -48.53 25.79
N PHE A 2 30.43 -47.38 25.10
CA PHE A 2 29.18 -46.62 24.96
C PHE A 2 28.62 -46.87 23.55
N ARG A 3 27.50 -47.59 23.47
CA ARG A 3 26.79 -47.85 22.21
C ARG A 3 25.78 -46.71 22.02
N ALA A 4 26.12 -45.75 21.17
CA ALA A 4 25.16 -44.74 20.74
C ALA A 4 24.03 -45.42 19.94
N SER A 5 22.84 -45.53 20.54
CA SER A 5 21.65 -45.99 19.84
C SER A 5 21.18 -44.88 18.90
N ALA A 6 21.30 -45.11 17.58
CA ALA A 6 20.75 -44.20 16.59
C ALA A 6 19.25 -44.01 16.83
N PRO A 7 18.73 -42.76 16.85
CA PRO A 7 17.31 -42.53 17.05
C PRO A 7 16.53 -43.17 15.90
N THR A 8 15.50 -43.94 16.28
CA THR A 8 14.59 -44.63 15.39
C THR A 8 14.01 -43.66 14.37
N ARG A 9 13.82 -44.14 13.12
CA ARG A 9 13.37 -43.34 11.95
C ARG A 9 12.10 -42.53 12.23
N THR A 10 11.32 -42.91 13.22
CA THR A 10 10.12 -42.21 13.73
C THR A 10 10.43 -40.85 14.36
N ALA A 11 11.54 -40.69 15.08
CA ALA A 11 11.91 -39.42 15.71
C ALA A 11 12.21 -38.33 14.65
N TRP A 12 12.84 -38.74 13.53
CA TRP A 12 13.12 -37.85 12.40
C TRP A 12 11.86 -37.44 11.66
N THR A 13 10.88 -38.34 11.52
CA THR A 13 9.60 -37.99 10.87
C THR A 13 8.78 -37.02 11.72
N PHE A 14 8.75 -37.18 13.05
CA PHE A 14 8.07 -36.21 13.93
C PHE A 14 8.75 -34.85 13.89
N GLY A 15 10.08 -34.80 13.90
CA GLY A 15 10.84 -33.56 13.75
C GLY A 15 10.57 -32.84 12.42
N ALA A 16 10.54 -33.59 11.31
CA ALA A 16 10.26 -33.03 9.99
C ALA A 16 8.82 -32.51 9.85
N VAL A 17 7.83 -33.22 10.41
CA VAL A 17 6.43 -32.79 10.42
C VAL A 17 6.24 -31.55 11.30
N ALA A 18 6.87 -31.51 12.48
CA ALA A 18 6.82 -30.32 13.35
C ALA A 18 7.46 -29.11 12.67
N LEU A 19 8.62 -29.29 12.01
CA LEU A 19 9.27 -28.23 11.23
C LEU A 19 8.38 -27.75 10.07
N PHE A 20 7.76 -28.67 9.34
CA PHE A 20 6.86 -28.35 8.23
C PHE A 20 5.60 -27.60 8.72
N LEU A 21 5.03 -27.99 9.86
CA LEU A 21 3.91 -27.29 10.48
C LEU A 21 4.31 -25.88 10.94
N VAL A 22 5.49 -25.72 11.55
CA VAL A 22 6.01 -24.40 11.96
C VAL A 22 6.23 -23.51 10.73
N VAL A 23 6.88 -24.02 9.68
CA VAL A 23 7.08 -23.26 8.43
C VAL A 23 5.76 -22.94 7.74
N SER A 24 4.79 -23.86 7.79
CA SER A 24 3.46 -23.64 7.22
C SER A 24 2.68 -22.59 8.01
N VAL A 25 2.72 -22.60 9.34
CA VAL A 25 2.08 -21.57 10.18
C VAL A 25 2.76 -20.21 9.99
N LEU A 26 4.08 -20.16 9.87
CA LEU A 26 4.82 -18.92 9.59
C LEU A 26 4.54 -18.37 8.17
N ARG A 27 4.25 -19.23 7.19
CA ARG A 27 3.79 -18.81 5.85
C ARG A 27 2.30 -18.45 5.81
N HIS A 28 1.45 -19.14 6.56
CA HIS A 28 0.00 -18.94 6.57
C HIS A 28 -0.49 -17.89 7.58
N GLY A 29 0.33 -17.45 8.52
CA GLY A 29 0.03 -16.34 9.45
C GLY A 29 -0.24 -14.99 8.77
N ARG A 30 -0.10 -14.92 7.43
CA ARG A 30 -0.49 -13.78 6.59
C ARG A 30 -1.90 -13.90 5.98
N TYR A 31 -2.69 -14.92 6.35
CA TYR A 31 -4.05 -15.15 5.83
C TYR A 31 -5.08 -15.42 6.95
N LEU A 32 -5.20 -14.52 7.91
CA LEU A 32 -6.42 -14.43 8.72
C LEU A 32 -7.37 -13.42 8.07
N PRO A 33 -8.37 -13.84 7.27
CA PRO A 33 -9.48 -12.96 6.93
C PRO A 33 -10.30 -12.72 8.21
N ALA A 34 -10.26 -11.50 8.72
CA ALA A 34 -11.05 -11.03 9.84
C ALA A 34 -12.53 -10.85 9.44
N SER A 35 -13.21 -11.91 8.98
CA SER A 35 -14.61 -11.86 8.57
C SER A 35 -15.42 -12.95 9.27
N GLY A 36 -15.68 -12.75 10.56
CA GLY A 36 -16.72 -13.46 11.30
C GLY A 36 -17.62 -12.43 12.00
N PRO A 37 -18.96 -12.58 11.98
CA PRO A 37 -19.86 -11.63 12.63
C PRO A 37 -19.73 -11.77 14.15
N ARG A 38 -19.23 -10.71 14.82
CA ARG A 38 -19.15 -10.64 16.28
C ARG A 38 -20.50 -10.17 16.86
N PRO A 39 -21.03 -10.82 17.90
CA PRO A 39 -22.23 -10.36 18.59
C PRO A 39 -21.95 -9.01 19.27
N GLN A 40 -22.78 -8.01 18.98
CA GLN A 40 -22.67 -6.66 19.53
C GLN A 40 -23.20 -6.62 20.96
N PHE A 41 -22.32 -6.87 21.94
CA PHE A 41 -22.53 -6.40 23.29
C PHE A 41 -22.03 -4.95 23.36
N HIS A 42 -22.98 -4.02 23.39
CA HIS A 42 -22.71 -2.60 23.59
C HIS A 42 -22.30 -2.37 25.06
N ASP A 43 -21.00 -2.25 25.29
CA ASP A 43 -20.45 -1.78 26.55
C ASP A 43 -19.49 -0.62 26.29
N LYS A 44 -19.23 0.21 27.30
CA LYS A 44 -18.51 1.49 27.20
C LYS A 44 -16.99 1.37 26.90
N ILE A 45 -16.62 0.42 26.05
CA ILE A 45 -15.27 0.09 25.54
C ILE A 45 -14.92 0.92 24.26
N GLY A 46 -15.89 1.63 23.70
CA GLY A 46 -15.79 2.22 22.35
C GLY A 46 -14.75 3.33 22.13
N ALA A 47 -14.19 3.97 23.17
CA ALA A 47 -13.18 5.02 22.96
C ALA A 47 -11.76 4.47 22.79
N SER A 48 -11.39 3.42 23.54
CA SER A 48 -10.10 2.75 23.37
C SER A 48 -10.12 1.92 22.09
N GLU A 49 -11.19 1.16 21.85
CA GLU A 49 -11.32 0.32 20.66
C GLU A 49 -11.39 1.17 19.37
N ALA A 50 -12.07 2.32 19.39
CA ALA A 50 -12.04 3.25 18.25
C ALA A 50 -10.66 3.88 18.05
N LYS A 51 -9.92 4.19 19.13
CA LYS A 51 -8.54 4.69 19.03
C LYS A 51 -7.62 3.62 18.44
N ASP A 52 -7.73 2.39 18.91
CA ASP A 52 -6.93 1.27 18.43
C ASP A 52 -7.26 0.96 16.96
N ALA A 53 -8.54 0.98 16.58
CA ALA A 53 -8.96 0.86 15.18
C ALA A 53 -8.43 2.01 14.29
N LEU A 54 -8.47 3.27 14.77
CA LEU A 54 -7.90 4.41 14.04
C LEU A 54 -6.39 4.27 13.85
N LEU A 55 -5.67 3.80 14.87
CA LEU A 55 -4.23 3.55 14.76
C LEU A 55 -3.96 2.41 13.77
N ASP A 56 -4.73 1.32 13.81
CA ASP A 56 -4.64 0.22 12.85
C ASP A 56 -4.88 0.70 11.41
N HIS A 57 -5.83 1.62 11.19
CA HIS A 57 -6.04 2.25 9.89
C HIS A 57 -4.85 3.10 9.44
N VAL A 58 -4.20 3.85 10.34
CA VAL A 58 -3.00 4.65 10.02
C VAL A 58 -1.78 3.78 9.74
N TYR A 59 -1.70 2.58 10.33
CA TYR A 59 -0.62 1.62 10.09
C TYR A 59 -0.82 0.71 8.86
N ASN A 60 -1.87 0.93 8.07
CA ASN A 60 -2.00 0.25 6.78
C ASN A 60 -0.98 0.82 5.75
N ASP A 61 -0.86 0.15 4.61
CA ASP A 61 0.05 0.53 3.52
C ASP A 61 -0.36 1.86 2.82
N THR A 62 -1.54 2.39 3.11
CA THR A 62 -2.09 3.63 2.53
C THR A 62 -2.32 4.74 3.55
N LEU A 63 -1.80 4.64 4.77
CA LEU A 63 -1.96 5.59 5.87
C LEU A 63 -3.42 5.97 6.22
N GLY A 64 -4.35 5.05 6.02
CA GLY A 64 -5.78 5.26 6.26
C GLY A 64 -6.55 5.91 5.10
N PHE A 65 -5.88 6.19 3.98
CA PHE A 65 -6.54 6.61 2.74
C PHE A 65 -6.96 5.40 1.88
N GLN A 66 -7.85 5.60 0.91
CA GLN A 66 -8.18 4.54 -0.04
C GLN A 66 -6.98 4.20 -0.94
N ARG A 67 -6.28 5.23 -1.45
CA ARG A 67 -5.09 5.11 -2.32
C ARG A 67 -4.18 6.33 -2.13
N ILE A 68 -2.88 6.14 -2.33
CA ILE A 68 -1.89 7.23 -2.40
C ILE A 68 -1.48 7.39 -3.87
N LEU A 69 -1.79 8.54 -4.46
CA LEU A 69 -1.50 8.81 -5.86
C LEU A 69 -0.25 9.68 -6.01
N VAL A 70 0.65 9.31 -6.93
CA VAL A 70 1.86 10.06 -7.27
C VAL A 70 1.76 10.58 -8.70
N VAL A 71 1.56 11.89 -8.84
CA VAL A 71 1.58 12.56 -10.14
C VAL A 71 3.03 12.85 -10.54
N SER A 72 3.52 12.18 -11.58
CA SER A 72 4.91 12.33 -12.05
C SER A 72 5.00 12.21 -13.56
N MET A 73 5.94 12.90 -14.20
CA MET A 73 6.18 12.72 -15.65
C MET A 73 6.68 11.29 -15.91
N PRO A 74 6.15 10.57 -16.92
CA PRO A 74 6.64 9.23 -17.27
C PRO A 74 8.09 9.25 -17.78
N SER A 75 8.54 10.36 -18.35
CA SER A 75 9.93 10.56 -18.78
C SER A 75 10.94 10.76 -17.64
N ARG A 76 10.47 11.05 -16.41
CA ARG A 76 11.31 11.27 -15.22
C ARG A 76 11.46 9.98 -14.43
N THR A 77 12.06 8.98 -15.05
CA THR A 77 12.28 7.66 -14.44
C THR A 77 13.11 7.77 -13.16
N ASP A 78 14.10 8.67 -13.12
CA ASP A 78 14.89 9.00 -11.92
C ASP A 78 14.02 9.30 -10.68
N ARG A 79 12.94 10.06 -10.86
CA ARG A 79 12.03 10.44 -9.78
C ARG A 79 11.05 9.32 -9.43
N ARG A 80 10.57 8.59 -10.43
CA ARG A 80 9.68 7.45 -10.22
C ARG A 80 10.38 6.32 -9.48
N ASP A 81 11.61 5.99 -9.89
CA ASP A 81 12.43 4.97 -9.24
C ASP A 81 12.72 5.34 -7.79
N ALA A 82 13.07 6.61 -7.53
CA ALA A 82 13.26 7.10 -6.17
C ALA A 82 12.00 6.94 -5.31
N MET A 83 10.82 7.24 -5.85
CA MET A 83 9.56 7.11 -5.14
C MET A 83 9.18 5.63 -4.91
N VAL A 84 9.42 4.75 -5.89
CA VAL A 84 9.22 3.30 -5.72
C VAL A 84 10.11 2.78 -4.60
N LEU A 85 11.39 3.13 -4.59
CA LEU A 85 12.31 2.72 -3.52
C LEU A 85 11.87 3.24 -2.14
N GLN A 86 11.41 4.49 -2.05
CA GLN A 86 10.88 5.05 -0.81
C GLN A 86 9.64 4.28 -0.35
N SER A 87 8.69 4.00 -1.24
CA SER A 87 7.48 3.25 -0.92
C SER A 87 7.78 1.82 -0.45
N ALA A 88 8.76 1.15 -1.07
CA ALA A 88 9.18 -0.18 -0.68
C ALA A 88 9.84 -0.19 0.71
N LEU A 89 10.62 0.85 1.03
CA LEU A 89 11.28 0.99 2.33
C LEU A 89 10.29 1.30 3.46
N THR A 90 9.24 2.06 3.18
CA THR A 90 8.22 2.46 4.16
C THR A 90 7.02 1.53 4.20
N HIS A 91 7.00 0.47 3.38
CA HIS A 91 5.86 -0.41 3.19
C HIS A 91 4.58 0.33 2.76
N MET A 92 4.73 1.41 2.00
CA MET A 92 3.61 2.16 1.46
C MET A 92 3.22 1.65 0.07
N SER A 93 1.92 1.62 -0.20
CA SER A 93 1.35 1.35 -1.51
C SER A 93 1.05 2.68 -2.21
N ILE A 94 1.57 2.84 -3.43
CA ILE A 94 1.42 4.04 -4.24
C ILE A 94 1.03 3.68 -5.67
N ASP A 95 0.20 4.51 -6.29
CA ASP A 95 -0.17 4.40 -7.70
C ASP A 95 0.32 5.63 -8.46
N PHE A 96 0.91 5.42 -9.63
CA PHE A 96 1.40 6.52 -10.45
C PHE A 96 0.32 7.02 -11.40
N ILE A 97 0.20 8.35 -11.47
CA ILE A 97 -0.56 9.05 -12.49
C ILE A 97 0.41 9.80 -13.39
N ASP A 98 0.27 9.60 -14.69
CA ASP A 98 1.13 10.22 -15.67
C ASP A 98 0.86 11.73 -15.74
N GLY A 99 1.89 12.50 -15.38
CA GLY A 99 1.96 13.92 -15.63
C GLY A 99 2.09 14.19 -17.13
N LEU A 100 1.57 15.33 -17.56
CA LEU A 100 1.63 15.76 -18.95
C LEU A 100 2.43 17.05 -19.08
N ALA A 101 3.12 17.19 -20.21
CA ALA A 101 3.65 18.47 -20.63
C ALA A 101 2.49 19.42 -20.97
N GLY A 102 2.65 20.73 -20.72
CA GLY A 102 1.57 21.70 -20.97
C GLY A 102 1.16 21.75 -22.44
N GLU A 103 2.12 21.52 -23.33
CA GLU A 103 1.96 21.52 -24.78
C GLU A 103 1.14 20.31 -25.27
N ALA A 104 1.08 19.23 -24.49
CA ALA A 104 0.27 18.05 -24.80
C ALA A 104 -1.19 18.21 -24.37
N VAL A 105 -1.52 19.27 -23.61
CA VAL A 105 -2.90 19.55 -23.18
C VAL A 105 -3.64 20.24 -24.32
N PRO A 106 -4.79 19.69 -24.80
CA PRO A 106 -5.56 20.33 -25.85
C PRO A 106 -6.00 21.74 -25.45
N GLU A 107 -5.87 22.71 -26.36
CA GLU A 107 -6.24 24.12 -26.09
C GLU A 107 -7.69 24.25 -25.59
N LYS A 108 -8.61 23.46 -26.15
CA LYS A 108 -10.02 23.40 -25.72
C LYS A 108 -10.23 22.91 -24.28
N ALA A 109 -9.25 22.21 -23.71
CA ALA A 109 -9.30 21.69 -22.35
C ALA A 109 -8.63 22.63 -21.33
N VAL A 110 -8.03 23.73 -21.79
CA VAL A 110 -7.41 24.74 -20.93
C VAL A 110 -8.48 25.55 -20.21
N PRO A 111 -8.40 25.71 -18.87
CA PRO A 111 -9.33 26.55 -18.13
C PRO A 111 -9.32 27.99 -18.65
N LYS A 112 -10.51 28.52 -18.94
CA LYS A 112 -10.68 29.94 -19.31
C LYS A 112 -10.79 30.76 -18.03
N MET A 113 -9.81 31.63 -17.77
CA MET A 113 -9.94 32.66 -16.74
C MET A 113 -10.63 33.88 -17.36
N LYS A 114 -11.44 34.60 -16.56
CA LYS A 114 -12.21 35.76 -17.03
C LYS A 114 -11.33 36.98 -17.33
N ASP A 115 -10.28 37.21 -16.54
CA ASP A 115 -9.59 38.51 -16.51
C ASP A 115 -8.04 38.42 -16.54
N SER A 116 -7.47 37.21 -16.60
CA SER A 116 -6.02 36.97 -16.61
C SER A 116 -5.70 35.86 -17.61
N GLY A 117 -4.50 35.92 -18.22
CA GLY A 117 -4.08 34.97 -19.25
C GLY A 117 -4.24 33.50 -18.84
N HIS A 118 -4.37 32.62 -19.83
CA HIS A 118 -4.50 31.19 -19.60
C HIS A 118 -3.24 30.62 -18.89
N ILE A 119 -3.45 29.58 -18.08
CA ILE A 119 -2.33 28.80 -17.53
C ILE A 119 -1.60 28.13 -18.69
N VAL A 120 -0.27 28.26 -18.73
CA VAL A 120 0.56 27.73 -19.82
C VAL A 120 1.73 26.88 -19.31
N GLY A 121 2.34 26.12 -20.22
CA GLY A 121 3.57 25.36 -19.98
C GLY A 121 3.44 24.38 -18.81
N ALA A 122 4.49 24.31 -17.97
CA ALA A 122 4.55 23.36 -16.85
C ALA A 122 3.38 23.51 -15.85
N ALA A 123 2.86 24.71 -15.64
CA ALA A 123 1.72 24.94 -14.76
C ALA A 123 0.43 24.31 -15.30
N LEU A 124 0.24 24.37 -16.63
CA LEU A 124 -0.91 23.74 -17.29
C LEU A 124 -0.81 22.21 -17.24
N GLY A 125 0.39 21.68 -17.46
CA GLY A 125 0.69 20.25 -17.32
C GLY A 125 0.44 19.73 -15.90
N SER A 126 0.90 20.47 -14.89
CA SER A 126 0.65 20.17 -13.47
C SER A 126 -0.85 20.18 -13.15
N TRP A 127 -1.58 21.21 -13.59
CA TRP A 127 -3.02 21.27 -13.43
C TRP A 127 -3.71 20.05 -14.06
N ARG A 128 -3.37 19.72 -15.31
CA ARG A 128 -3.98 18.57 -16.00
C ARG A 128 -3.66 17.25 -15.29
N GLY A 129 -2.44 17.08 -14.80
CA GLY A 129 -2.04 15.92 -14.00
C GLY A 129 -2.87 15.75 -12.73
N HIS A 130 -3.09 16.83 -11.97
CA HIS A 130 -3.95 16.79 -10.77
C HIS A 130 -5.41 16.49 -11.12
N MET A 131 -5.92 17.06 -12.21
CA MET A 131 -7.28 16.76 -12.67
C MET A 131 -7.45 15.31 -13.13
N ASN A 132 -6.40 14.66 -13.63
CA ASN A 132 -6.43 13.22 -13.90
C ASN A 132 -6.46 12.43 -12.59
N ALA A 133 -5.65 12.80 -11.60
CA ALA A 133 -5.62 12.13 -10.31
C ALA A 133 -6.95 12.21 -9.54
N ILE A 134 -7.71 13.30 -9.68
CA ILE A 134 -9.04 13.45 -9.06
C ILE A 134 -10.09 12.53 -9.70
N GLN A 135 -9.87 12.06 -10.93
CA GLN A 135 -10.82 11.20 -11.67
C GLN A 135 -10.66 9.71 -11.34
N GLU A 136 -9.62 9.35 -10.58
CA GLU A 136 -9.35 8.00 -10.08
C GLU A 136 -10.11 7.72 -8.77
#